data_AF-A0A7W0J6L8-F1
#
_entry.id   AF-A0A7W0J6L8-F1
#
_cell.length_a   1.000
_cell.length_b   1.000
_cell.length_c   1.000
_cell.angle_alpha   90.00
_cell.angle_beta   90.00
_cell.angle_gamma   90.00
#
_symmetry.space_group_name_H-M   'P 1'
#
loop_
_entity.id
_entity.type
_entity.pdbx_description
1 polymer ?
#
loop_
_entity_poly.entity_id
_entity_poly.type
_entity_poly.pdbx_seq_one_letter_code
_entity_poly.pdbx_strand_id
1 'polypeptide(L)'
;MTTDMIRKQFYINQEHQIILQKLAKQRGLSESEIVRQAIERESTIQEADVTEDKNTAFDMLIQDALSNPKRPGGAYKFNREEIYQERQARWIREDQE
;
A
#
# COMPACT_ATOMS: atom_id res chain seq x y z
N MET A 1 2.38 12.36 -27.51
CA MET A 1 0.97 12.00 -27.77
C MET A 1 0.12 13.02 -27.02
N THR A 2 -0.59 13.90 -27.71
CA THR A 2 -1.51 14.84 -27.05
C THR A 2 -2.62 14.05 -26.38
N THR A 3 -2.69 14.12 -25.06
CA THR A 3 -3.78 13.55 -24.25
C THR A 3 -5.03 14.40 -24.46
N ASP A 4 -5.76 14.10 -25.52
CA ASP A 4 -7.03 14.76 -25.79
C ASP A 4 -8.07 14.30 -24.75
N MET A 5 -8.70 15.25 -24.06
CA MET A 5 -9.65 14.95 -22.99
C MET A 5 -11.06 14.76 -23.57
N ILE A 6 -11.64 13.58 -23.38
CA ILE A 6 -13.00 13.26 -23.85
C ILE A 6 -14.00 13.47 -22.70
N ARG A 7 -15.03 14.30 -22.93
CA ARG A 7 -16.13 14.48 -21.97
C ARG A 7 -16.97 13.21 -21.86
N LYS A 8 -17.17 12.73 -20.63
CA LYS A 8 -18.10 11.64 -20.29
C LYS A 8 -19.14 12.13 -19.30
N GLN A 9 -20.37 11.63 -19.42
CA GLN A 9 -21.49 11.92 -18.51
C GLN A 9 -22.16 10.60 -18.14
N PHE A 10 -22.42 10.41 -16.85
CA PHE A 10 -23.11 9.24 -16.30
C PHE A 10 -23.87 9.64 -15.04
N TYR A 11 -24.89 8.85 -14.70
CA TYR A 11 -25.68 9.08 -13.49
C TYR A 11 -25.03 8.38 -12.30
N ILE A 12 -25.14 9.02 -11.13
CA ILE A 12 -24.74 8.47 -9.85
C ILE A 12 -25.88 8.63 -8.85
N ASN A 13 -25.89 7.82 -7.79
CA ASN A 13 -26.85 7.96 -6.71
C ASN A 13 -26.38 9.00 -5.67
N GLN A 14 -27.24 9.28 -4.70
CA GLN A 14 -26.95 10.25 -3.64
C GLN A 14 -25.78 9.83 -2.74
N GLU A 15 -25.62 8.53 -2.47
CA GLU A 15 -24.52 8.00 -1.66
C GLU A 15 -23.17 8.25 -2.34
N HIS A 16 -23.07 7.99 -3.64
CA HIS A 16 -21.88 8.27 -4.43
C HIS A 16 -21.52 9.75 -4.43
N GLN A 17 -22.51 10.65 -4.51
CA GLN A 17 -22.28 12.09 -4.45
C GLN A 17 -21.64 12.51 -3.12
N ILE A 18 -22.15 11.98 -1.99
CA ILE A 18 -21.60 12.27 -0.65
C ILE A 18 -20.15 11.79 -0.55
N ILE A 19 -19.88 10.58 -1.03
CA ILE A 19 -18.52 10.00 -1.04
C ILE A 19 -17.59 10.85 -1.90
N LEU A 20 -18.03 11.23 -3.11
CA LEU A 20 -17.22 11.97 -4.07
C LEU A 20 -16.84 13.35 -3.53
N GLN A 21 -17.79 14.08 -2.93
CA GLN A 21 -17.55 15.36 -2.27
C GLN A 21 -16.56 15.25 -1.11
N LYS A 22 -16.71 14.21 -0.28
CA LYS A 22 -15.80 13.97 0.84
C LYS A 22 -14.37 13.73 0.34
N LEU A 23 -14.21 12.89 -0.68
CA LEU A 23 -12.90 12.59 -1.28
C LEU A 23 -12.27 13.80 -1.95
N ALA A 24 -13.07 14.57 -2.71
CA ALA A 24 -12.63 15.80 -3.36
C ALA A 24 -12.10 16.81 -2.32
N LYS A 25 -12.86 17.04 -1.24
CA LYS A 25 -12.46 17.93 -0.14
C LYS A 25 -11.21 17.44 0.59
N GLN A 26 -11.14 16.14 0.88
CA GLN A 26 -10.00 15.55 1.59
C GLN A 26 -8.70 15.64 0.78
N ARG A 27 -8.78 15.51 -0.55
CA ARG A 27 -7.61 15.51 -1.44
C ARG A 27 -7.30 16.87 -2.06
N GLY A 28 -8.19 17.86 -1.93
CA GLY A 28 -8.05 19.16 -2.59
C GLY A 28 -8.15 19.08 -4.12
N LEU A 29 -8.90 18.10 -4.64
CA LEU A 29 -9.05 17.84 -6.08
C LEU A 29 -10.50 18.02 -6.51
N SER A 30 -10.72 18.23 -7.81
CA SER A 30 -12.08 18.25 -8.35
C SER A 30 -12.72 16.86 -8.33
N GLU A 31 -14.04 16.79 -8.24
CA GLU A 31 -14.79 15.53 -8.29
C GLU A 31 -14.47 14.71 -9.55
N SER A 32 -14.34 15.37 -10.71
CA SER A 32 -13.94 14.73 -11.97
C SER A 32 -12.54 14.13 -11.91
N GLU A 33 -11.62 14.76 -11.18
CA GLU A 33 -10.26 14.24 -10.98
C GLU A 33 -10.25 12.97 -10.14
N ILE A 34 -11.09 12.94 -9.11
CA ILE A 34 -11.27 11.74 -8.27
C ILE A 34 -11.76 10.57 -9.13
N VAL A 35 -12.75 10.81 -10.01
CA VAL A 35 -13.26 9.80 -10.94
C VAL A 35 -12.16 9.33 -11.89
N ARG A 36 -11.40 10.25 -12.49
CA ARG A 36 -10.30 9.90 -13.40
C ARG A 36 -9.24 9.03 -12.71
N GLN A 37 -8.80 9.42 -11.53
CA GLN A 37 -7.84 8.63 -10.74
C GLN A 37 -8.40 7.27 -10.33
N ALA A 38 -9.71 7.17 -10.06
CA ALA A 38 -10.34 5.88 -9.78
C ALA A 38 -10.29 4.97 -11.02
N ILE A 39 -10.63 5.48 -12.19
CA ILE A 39 -10.53 4.73 -13.45
C ILE A 39 -9.08 4.30 -13.72
N GLU A 40 -8.11 5.20 -13.55
CA GLU A 40 -6.69 4.89 -13.70
C GLU A 40 -6.25 3.78 -12.75
N ARG A 41 -6.66 3.83 -11.47
CA ARG A 41 -6.37 2.77 -10.49
C ARG A 41 -6.99 1.44 -10.91
N GLU A 42 -8.26 1.40 -11.25
CA GLU A 42 -8.92 0.17 -11.69
C GLU A 42 -8.27 -0.39 -12.97
N SER A 43 -7.78 0.46 -13.87
CA SER A 43 -7.06 0.03 -15.08
C SER A 43 -5.61 -0.42 -14.82
N THR A 44 -4.98 0.10 -13.76
CA THR A 44 -3.59 -0.21 -13.38
C THR A 44 -3.52 -1.39 -12.44
N ILE A 45 -4.59 -1.69 -11.71
CA ILE A 45 -4.83 -2.98 -11.08
C ILE A 45 -5.13 -3.97 -12.23
N GLN A 46 -4.09 -4.24 -13.04
CA GLN A 46 -3.95 -5.50 -13.73
C GLN A 46 -4.25 -6.57 -12.70
N GLU A 47 -5.13 -7.51 -13.07
CA GLU A 47 -5.41 -8.73 -12.35
C GLU A 47 -4.11 -9.20 -11.71
N ALA A 48 -3.93 -8.91 -10.42
CA ALA A 48 -2.91 -9.60 -9.66
C ALA A 48 -3.35 -11.04 -9.83
N ASP A 49 -2.58 -11.81 -10.58
CA ASP A 49 -2.86 -13.19 -10.87
C ASP A 49 -2.93 -13.89 -9.51
N VAL A 50 -4.13 -13.97 -8.92
CA VAL A 50 -4.37 -14.57 -7.60
C VAL A 50 -4.27 -16.09 -7.73
N THR A 51 -3.76 -16.60 -8.85
CA THR A 51 -3.48 -18.02 -9.07
C THR A 51 -2.21 -18.47 -8.34
N GLU A 52 -1.39 -17.55 -7.80
CA GLU A 52 -0.45 -17.93 -6.75
C GLU A 52 -1.19 -18.01 -5.42
N ASP A 53 -1.39 -19.26 -4.98
CA ASP A 53 -1.97 -19.64 -3.71
C ASP A 53 -1.31 -18.86 -2.57
N LYS A 54 -1.98 -17.77 -2.15
CA LYS A 54 -1.47 -16.76 -1.20
C LYS A 54 -1.04 -17.37 0.13
N ASN A 55 -1.52 -18.58 0.43
CA ASN A 55 -1.20 -19.30 1.65
C ASN A 55 0.12 -20.07 1.54
N THR A 56 0.58 -20.44 0.35
CA THR A 56 1.74 -21.34 0.21
C THR A 56 3.03 -20.68 0.71
N ALA A 57 3.26 -19.40 0.39
CA ALA A 57 4.46 -18.69 0.86
C ALA A 57 4.47 -18.51 2.39
N PHE A 58 3.30 -18.25 2.99
CA PHE A 58 3.17 -18.10 4.43
C PHE A 58 3.33 -19.44 5.15
N ASP A 59 2.74 -20.50 4.61
CA ASP A 59 2.87 -21.85 5.13
C ASP A 59 4.31 -22.36 5.06
N MET A 60 5.03 -22.08 3.95
CA MET A 60 6.45 -22.40 3.83
C MET A 60 7.30 -21.67 4.89
N LEU A 61 6.97 -20.41 5.20
CA LEU A 61 7.67 -19.62 6.22
C LEU A 61 7.42 -20.19 7.62
N ILE A 62 6.18 -20.58 7.94
CA ILE A 62 5.84 -21.23 9.21
C ILE A 62 6.55 -22.58 9.33
N GLN A 63 6.56 -23.39 8.27
CA GLN A 63 7.25 -24.69 8.27
C GLN A 63 8.77 -24.54 8.45
N ASP A 64 9.40 -23.55 7.81
CA ASP A 64 10.82 -23.24 8.02
C ASP A 64 11.10 -22.82 9.48
N ALA A 65 10.26 -21.95 10.05
CA ALA A 65 10.40 -21.50 11.43
C ALA A 65 10.24 -22.64 12.45
N LEU A 66 9.33 -23.58 12.20
CA LEU A 66 9.09 -24.74 13.07
C LEU A 66 10.17 -25.81 12.94
N SER A 67 10.69 -26.04 11.72
CA SER A 67 11.68 -27.09 11.45
C SER A 67 13.08 -26.72 11.92
N ASN A 68 13.41 -25.42 12.01
CA ASN A 68 14.73 -24.97 12.44
C ASN A 68 14.68 -24.05 13.69
N PRO A 69 14.44 -24.60 14.89
CA PRO A 69 14.36 -23.83 16.13
C PRO A 69 15.72 -23.27 16.60
N LYS A 70 16.83 -23.65 15.96
CA LYS A 70 18.19 -23.24 16.34
C LYS A 70 18.84 -22.46 15.20
N ARG A 71 18.31 -21.27 14.91
CA ARG A 71 19.00 -20.32 14.04
C ARG A 71 20.24 -19.76 14.77
N PRO A 72 21.40 -19.63 14.09
CA PRO A 72 22.57 -18.98 14.66
C PRO A 72 22.20 -17.53 15.02
N GLY A 73 22.36 -17.15 16.29
CA GLY A 73 21.93 -15.86 16.83
C GLY A 73 21.02 -15.93 18.05
N GLY A 74 20.49 -17.12 18.38
CA GLY A 74 19.59 -17.30 19.53
C GLY A 74 18.22 -16.66 19.34
N ALA A 75 17.34 -16.77 20.34
CA ALA A 75 16.04 -16.10 20.30
C ALA A 75 16.22 -14.58 20.26
N TYR A 76 15.52 -13.90 19.36
CA TYR A 76 15.53 -12.44 19.30
C TYR A 76 15.07 -11.86 20.63
N LYS A 77 15.96 -11.15 21.32
CA LYS A 77 15.64 -10.45 22.58
C LYS A 77 15.19 -9.05 22.21
N PHE A 78 13.91 -8.77 22.42
CA PHE A 78 13.37 -7.44 22.19
C PHE A 78 13.90 -6.47 23.25
N ASN A 79 14.81 -5.56 22.85
CA ASN A 79 15.23 -4.43 23.66
C ASN A 79 14.74 -3.13 23.02
N ARG A 80 13.80 -2.45 23.68
CA ARG A 80 13.19 -1.22 23.17
C ARG A 80 14.20 -0.09 23.00
N GLU A 81 15.20 0.00 23.88
CA GLU A 81 16.19 1.07 23.86
C GLU A 81 17.11 0.94 22.65
N GLU A 82 17.57 -0.27 22.35
CA GLU A 82 18.38 -0.57 21.16
C GLU A 82 17.65 -0.23 19.86
N ILE A 83 16.35 -0.56 19.77
CA ILE A 83 15.53 -0.25 18.59
C ILE A 83 15.39 1.26 18.36
N TYR A 84 15.25 2.03 19.44
CA TYR A 84 15.20 3.49 19.33
C TYR A 84 16.54 4.10 18.95
N GLN A 85 17.65 3.58 19.48
CA GLN A 85 18.99 3.99 19.09
C GLN A 85 19.27 3.68 17.61
N GLU A 86 18.90 2.48 17.14
CA GLU A 86 19.03 2.09 15.72
C GLU A 86 18.15 2.97 14.81
N ARG A 87 16.93 3.31 15.23
CA ARG A 87 16.07 4.25 14.50
C ARG A 87 16.68 5.65 14.44
N GLN A 88 17.18 6.18 15.54
CA GLN A 88 17.81 7.49 15.58
C GLN A 88 19.07 7.54 14.72
N ALA A 89 19.89 6.47 14.73
CA ALA A 89 21.09 6.37 13.91
C ALA A 89 20.78 6.34 12.40
N ARG A 90 19.64 5.79 11.98
CA ARG A 90 19.19 5.85 10.58
C ARG A 90 18.90 7.29 10.14
N TRP A 91 18.18 8.06 10.95
CA TRP A 91 17.86 9.45 10.62
C TRP A 91 19.11 10.35 10.60
N ILE A 92 20.08 10.10 11.48
CA ILE A 92 21.35 10.83 11.47
C ILE A 92 22.15 10.54 10.19
N ARG A 93 22.09 9.32 9.64
CA ARG A 93 22.74 9.00 8.36
C ARG A 93 22.07 9.68 7.17
N GLU A 94 20.74 9.69 7.12
CA GLU A 94 19.96 10.34 6.06
C GLU A 94 20.15 11.87 6.03
N ASP A 95 20.47 12.49 7.17
CA ASP A 95 20.71 13.94 7.27
C ASP A 95 22.16 14.35 6.91
N GLN A 96 23.05 13.38 6.69
CA GLN A 96 24.47 13.59 6.35
C GLN A 96 24.80 13.23 4.88
N GLU A 97 23.81 12.76 4.11
CA GLU A 97 23.87 12.54 2.66
C GLU A 97 23.20 13.70 1.91
#